data_AF-A0A022QXI9-F1
#
_entry.id   AF-A0A022QXI9-F1
#
_cell.length_a   1.000
_cell.length_b   1.000
_cell.length_c   1.000
_cell.angle_alpha   90.00
_cell.angle_beta   90.00
_cell.angle_gamma   90.00
#
_symmetry.space_group_name_H-M   'P 1'
#
loop_
_entity.id
_entity.type
_entity.pdbx_description
1 polymer ?
#
loop_
_entity_poly.entity_id
_entity_poly.type
_entity_poly.pdbx_seq_one_letter_code
_entity_poly.pdbx_strand_id
1 'polypeptide(L)'
;MERLRAIADAHYRASPPAAYEFFKTLDSDGDGRVSINEFLSLMKEQGHVSLANPYFFRELDSNSNGSLDFWEVLTLYYIVKSGRPVCDCCGILVHGIFFSCVECFDSPAGVYSADLHLINLG
;
A
#
# COMPACT_ATOMS: atom_id res chain seq x y z
N MET A 1 4.76 3.30 -8.50
CA MET A 1 4.37 4.11 -7.31
C MET A 1 4.31 5.63 -7.53
N GLU A 2 4.97 6.24 -8.53
CA GLU A 2 5.09 7.72 -8.64
C GLU A 2 3.77 8.51 -8.58
N ARG A 3 2.73 8.12 -9.34
CA ARG A 3 1.42 8.79 -9.29
C ARG A 3 0.79 8.73 -7.90
N LEU A 4 0.94 7.62 -7.18
CA LEU A 4 0.42 7.47 -5.82
C LEU A 4 1.15 8.40 -4.85
N ARG A 5 2.47 8.57 -5.00
CA ARG A 5 3.27 9.51 -4.20
C ARG A 5 2.76 10.95 -4.37
N ALA A 6 2.50 11.37 -5.61
CA ALA A 6 1.96 12.71 -5.88
C ALA A 6 0.58 12.94 -5.24
N ILE A 7 -0.29 11.94 -5.27
CA ILE A 7 -1.61 12.04 -4.63
C ILE A 7 -1.47 12.05 -3.10
N ALA A 8 -0.57 11.23 -2.55
CA ALA A 8 -0.31 11.18 -1.12
C ALA A 8 0.21 12.53 -0.59
N ASP A 9 1.12 13.20 -1.31
CA ASP A 9 1.58 14.57 -0.99
C ASP A 9 0.42 15.58 -1.01
N ALA A 10 -0.41 15.57 -2.06
CA ALA A 10 -1.57 16.45 -2.15
C ALA A 10 -2.56 16.23 -0.99
N HIS A 11 -2.82 14.98 -0.61
CA HIS A 11 -3.69 14.63 0.52
C HIS A 11 -3.08 15.06 1.86
N TYR A 12 -1.76 14.87 2.04
CA TYR A 12 -1.05 15.29 3.24
C TYR A 12 -1.13 16.79 3.47
N ARG A 13 -0.93 17.60 2.42
CA ARG A 13 -1.02 19.07 2.51
C ARG A 13 -2.40 19.54 3.00
N ALA A 14 -3.45 18.75 2.79
CA ALA A 14 -4.78 19.02 3.30
C ALA A 14 -4.98 18.56 4.76
N SER A 15 -4.26 17.53 5.24
CA SER A 15 -4.36 17.01 6.61
C SER A 15 -3.03 16.46 7.15
N PRO A 16 -2.11 17.35 7.59
CA PRO A 16 -0.76 16.95 7.98
C PRO A 16 -0.63 16.11 9.28
N PRO A 17 -1.29 16.44 10.40
CA PRO A 17 -0.98 15.82 11.70
C PRO A 17 -1.17 14.30 11.73
N ALA A 18 -2.19 13.78 11.06
CA ALA A 18 -2.53 12.36 11.13
C ALA A 18 -1.50 11.44 10.43
N ALA A 19 -0.84 11.92 9.38
CA ALA A 19 0.21 11.15 8.71
C ALA A 19 1.49 11.06 9.57
N TYR A 20 1.81 12.14 10.29
CA TYR A 20 2.95 12.16 11.20
C TYR A 20 2.73 11.27 12.42
N GLU A 21 1.53 11.27 13.00
CA GLU A 21 1.19 10.32 14.07
C GLU A 21 1.29 8.86 13.58
N PHE A 22 0.83 8.56 12.37
CA PHE A 22 1.00 7.23 11.78
C PHE A 22 2.47 6.86 11.58
N PHE A 23 3.31 7.79 11.12
CA PHE A 23 4.75 7.56 11.02
C PHE A 23 5.36 7.19 12.37
N LYS A 24 5.06 7.94 13.44
CA LYS A 24 5.54 7.63 14.79
C LYS A 24 5.03 6.30 15.34
N THR A 25 3.88 5.82 14.87
CA THR A 25 3.45 4.47 15.27
C THR A 25 4.36 3.42 14.66
N LEU A 26 4.83 3.61 13.43
CA LEU A 26 5.74 2.72 12.71
C LEU A 26 7.17 2.77 13.24
N ASP A 27 7.71 3.96 13.45
CA ASP A 27 9.05 4.19 13.99
C ASP A 27 9.07 3.92 15.50
N SER A 28 9.25 2.65 15.86
CA SER A 28 9.06 2.14 17.22
C SER A 28 10.29 2.37 18.10
N ASP A 29 11.49 2.38 17.49
CA ASP A 29 12.74 2.67 18.18
C ASP A 29 13.11 4.16 18.16
N GLY A 30 12.42 4.97 17.35
CA GLY A 30 12.55 6.43 17.32
C GLY A 30 13.79 6.90 16.59
N ASP A 31 14.36 6.11 15.69
CA ASP A 31 15.55 6.46 14.92
C ASP A 31 15.27 7.45 13.77
N GLY A 32 13.99 7.77 13.54
CA GLY A 32 13.53 8.69 12.51
C GLY A 32 13.36 8.03 11.14
N ARG A 33 13.41 6.71 11.07
CA ARG A 33 13.20 5.88 9.88
C ARG A 33 12.33 4.68 10.27
N VAL A 34 11.79 3.99 9.26
CA VAL A 34 11.06 2.75 9.50
C VAL A 34 11.82 1.61 8.86
N SER A 35 12.30 0.70 9.70
CA SER A 35 12.93 -0.53 9.25
C SER A 35 11.91 -1.51 8.66
N ILE A 36 12.38 -2.47 7.87
CA ILE A 36 11.50 -3.52 7.34
C ILE A 36 10.83 -4.33 8.46
N ASN A 37 11.48 -4.53 9.60
CA ASN A 37 10.93 -5.30 10.69
C ASN A 37 9.77 -4.57 11.36
N GLU A 38 9.92 -3.28 11.60
CA GLU A 38 8.86 -2.43 12.15
C GLU A 38 7.65 -2.36 11.23
N PHE A 39 7.91 -2.13 9.94
CA PHE A 39 6.89 -2.16 8.90
C PHE A 39 6.11 -3.49 8.90
N LEU A 40 6.80 -4.63 8.83
CA LEU A 40 6.17 -5.95 8.77
C LEU A 40 5.38 -6.27 10.04
N SER A 41 5.89 -5.84 11.20
CA SER A 41 5.25 -6.12 12.49
C SER A 41 3.93 -5.35 12.61
N LEU A 42 3.94 -4.04 12.36
CA LEU A 42 2.72 -3.25 12.49
C LEU A 42 1.70 -3.49 11.40
N MET A 43 2.12 -3.73 10.16
CA MET A 43 1.16 -4.04 9.10
C MET A 43 0.39 -5.33 9.41
N LYS A 44 1.04 -6.32 10.03
CA LYS A 44 0.35 -7.53 10.51
C LYS A 44 -0.56 -7.25 11.69
N GLU A 45 -0.07 -6.49 12.67
CA GLU A 45 -0.84 -6.14 13.88
C GLU A 45 -2.12 -5.36 13.53
N GLN A 46 -2.06 -4.45 12.57
CA GLN A 46 -3.20 -3.67 12.09
C GLN A 46 -4.11 -4.42 11.10
N GLY A 47 -3.82 -5.70 10.80
CA GLY A 47 -4.62 -6.53 9.90
C GLY A 47 -4.36 -6.31 8.40
N HIS A 48 -3.36 -5.51 8.03
CA HIS A 48 -2.92 -5.28 6.65
C HIS A 48 -1.96 -6.39 6.16
N VAL A 49 -2.33 -7.65 6.37
CA VAL A 49 -1.47 -8.82 6.11
C VAL A 49 -1.02 -8.90 4.64
N SER A 50 -1.87 -8.51 3.69
CA SER A 50 -1.55 -8.50 2.26
C SER A 50 -0.46 -7.50 1.89
N LEU A 51 -0.37 -6.37 2.61
CA LEU A 51 0.66 -5.35 2.43
C LEU A 51 1.94 -5.67 3.23
N ALA A 52 1.86 -6.53 4.26
CA ALA A 52 2.96 -6.89 5.13
C ALA A 52 3.97 -7.86 4.48
N ASN A 53 4.60 -7.43 3.39
CA ASN A 53 5.59 -8.23 2.66
C ASN A 53 6.81 -7.40 2.18
N PRO A 54 7.99 -8.04 2.01
CA PRO A 54 9.21 -7.33 1.59
C PRO A 54 9.16 -6.75 0.18
N TYR A 55 8.31 -7.27 -0.71
CA TYR A 55 8.17 -6.73 -2.05
C TYR A 55 7.50 -5.35 -2.00
N PHE A 56 6.41 -5.22 -1.26
CA PHE A 56 5.71 -3.96 -1.08
C PHE A 56 6.54 -2.92 -0.30
N PHE A 57 7.32 -3.37 0.70
CA PHE A 57 8.30 -2.50 1.36
C PHE A 57 9.28 -1.86 0.35
N ARG A 58 9.84 -2.67 -0.56
CA ARG A 58 10.77 -2.17 -1.59
C ARG A 58 10.10 -1.25 -2.61
N GLU A 59 8.80 -1.44 -2.90
CA GLU A 59 8.05 -0.52 -3.74
C GLU A 59 7.89 0.87 -3.09
N LEU A 60 7.80 0.91 -1.75
CA LEU A 60 7.75 2.15 -0.98
C LEU A 60 9.14 2.83 -0.89
N ASP A 61 10.19 2.06 -0.59
CA ASP A 61 11.61 2.47 -0.49
C ASP A 61 12.17 2.95 -1.85
N SER A 62 11.86 4.20 -2.16
CA SER A 62 12.12 4.82 -3.46
C SER A 62 13.59 5.10 -3.70
N ASN A 63 14.33 5.40 -2.63
CA ASN A 63 15.75 5.68 -2.68
C ASN A 63 16.61 4.42 -2.45
N SER A 64 15.97 3.26 -2.18
CA SER A 64 16.59 1.95 -1.98
C SER A 64 17.65 1.95 -0.87
N ASN A 65 17.43 2.74 0.19
CA ASN A 65 18.36 2.83 1.31
C ASN A 65 18.12 1.76 2.38
N GLY A 66 17.09 0.92 2.23
CA GLY A 66 16.75 -0.17 3.15
C GLY A 66 15.85 0.24 4.32
N SER A 67 15.33 1.47 4.33
CA SER A 67 14.45 2.03 5.35
C SER A 67 13.47 3.01 4.72
N LEU A 68 12.30 3.22 5.35
CA LEU A 68 11.34 4.21 4.85
C LEU A 68 11.49 5.51 5.63
N ASP A 69 11.71 6.60 4.91
CA ASP A 69 11.58 7.94 5.49
C ASP A 69 10.10 8.37 5.58
N PHE A 70 9.87 9.55 6.19
CA PHE A 70 8.52 10.09 6.35
C PHE A 70 7.74 10.22 5.03
N TRP A 71 8.39 10.63 3.94
CA TRP A 71 7.74 10.82 2.64
C TRP A 71 7.38 9.49 1.98
N GLU A 72 8.18 8.46 2.22
CA GLU A 72 7.90 7.09 1.77
C GLU A 72 6.75 6.47 2.57
N VAL A 73 6.73 6.65 3.89
CA VAL A 73 5.61 6.25 4.75
C VAL A 73 4.33 7.02 4.45
N LEU A 74 4.42 8.28 4.00
CA LEU A 74 3.23 9.03 3.61
C LEU A 74 2.46 8.35 2.47
N THR A 75 3.18 7.70 1.56
CA THR A 75 2.58 6.90 0.48
C THR A 75 1.84 5.69 1.03
N LEU A 76 2.44 4.99 1.99
CA LEU A 76 1.80 3.89 2.73
C LEU A 76 0.53 4.36 3.45
N TYR A 77 0.61 5.48 4.18
CA TYR A 77 -0.53 6.05 4.90
C TYR A 77 -1.71 6.32 3.97
N TYR A 78 -1.44 6.92 2.81
CA TYR A 78 -2.47 7.17 1.81
C TYR A 78 -3.07 5.86 1.26
N ILE A 79 -2.25 4.85 0.98
CA ILE A 79 -2.73 3.54 0.48
C ILE A 79 -3.67 2.89 1.51
N VAL A 80 -3.27 2.86 2.78
CA VAL A 80 -4.08 2.32 3.88
C VAL A 80 -5.38 3.11 4.06
N LYS A 81 -5.31 4.45 4.09
CA LYS A 81 -6.49 5.30 4.29
C LYS A 81 -7.47 5.28 3.12
N SER A 82 -6.97 5.16 1.89
CA SER A 82 -7.82 5.09 0.70
C SER A 82 -8.42 3.71 0.46
N GLY A 83 -7.99 2.68 1.18
CA GLY A 83 -8.49 1.31 1.02
C GLY A 83 -8.19 0.73 -0.37
N ARG A 84 -7.05 1.11 -0.97
CA ARG A 84 -6.67 0.61 -2.30
C ARG A 84 -6.55 -0.91 -2.28
N PRO A 85 -7.18 -1.62 -3.23
CA PRO A 85 -7.22 -3.07 -3.18
C PRO A 85 -5.89 -3.67 -3.59
N VAL A 86 -5.58 -4.80 -2.96
CA VAL A 86 -4.57 -5.74 -3.42
C VAL A 86 -5.28 -6.79 -4.26
N CYS A 87 -4.73 -7.16 -5.40
CA CYS A 87 -5.33 -8.16 -6.27
C CYS A 87 -5.31 -9.54 -5.59
N ASP A 88 -6.45 -10.22 -5.52
CA ASP A 88 -6.55 -11.56 -4.93
C ASP A 88 -5.81 -12.64 -5.75
N CYS A 89 -5.59 -12.41 -7.04
CA CYS A 89 -4.92 -13.36 -7.93
C CYS A 89 -3.39 -13.33 -7.77
N CYS A 90 -2.78 -12.14 -7.82
CA CYS A 90 -1.32 -11.99 -7.81
C CYS A 90 -0.74 -11.35 -6.54
N GLY A 91 -1.59 -10.86 -5.62
CA GLY A 91 -1.15 -10.21 -4.40
C GLY A 91 -0.53 -8.82 -4.59
N ILE A 92 -0.69 -8.21 -5.77
CA ILE A 92 -0.08 -6.91 -6.11
C ILE A 92 -1.07 -5.78 -5.84
N LEU A 93 -0.59 -4.65 -5.30
CA LEU A 93 -1.39 -3.44 -5.12
C LEU A 93 -1.88 -2.90 -6.48
N VAL A 94 -3.18 -2.64 -6.59
CA VAL A 94 -3.74 -2.05 -7.80
C VAL A 94 -3.45 -0.54 -7.81
N HIS A 95 -2.49 -0.14 -8.63
CA HIS A 95 -2.09 1.28 -8.77
C HIS A 95 -3.12 2.12 -9.54
N GLY A 96 -3.98 1.48 -10.32
CA GLY A 96 -4.99 2.14 -11.16
C GLY A 96 -6.18 2.71 -10.39
N ILE A 97 -6.98 3.53 -11.07
CA ILE A 97 -8.26 4.06 -10.56
C ILE A 97 -9.41 3.07 -10.74
N PHE A 98 -9.23 2.05 -11.57
CA PHE A 98 -10.30 1.14 -12.00
C PHE A 98 -10.44 -0.11 -11.11
N PHE A 99 -9.72 -0.19 -9.99
CA PHE A 99 -9.73 -1.31 -9.03
C PHE A 99 -9.45 -2.71 -9.63
N SER A 100 -9.09 -2.78 -10.92
CA SER A 100 -8.79 -4.00 -11.66
C SER A 100 -7.28 -4.19 -11.83
N CYS A 101 -6.82 -5.44 -11.70
CA CYS A 101 -5.45 -5.81 -12.02
C CYS A 101 -5.34 -6.13 -13.52
N VAL A 102 -4.81 -5.19 -14.30
CA VAL A 102 -4.66 -5.34 -15.76
C VAL A 102 -3.74 -6.51 -16.11
N GLU A 103 -2.65 -6.70 -15.34
CA GLU A 103 -1.72 -7.81 -15.52
C GLU A 103 -2.39 -9.19 -15.38
N CYS A 104 -3.30 -9.34 -14.41
CA CYS A 104 -4.07 -10.58 -14.26
C CYS A 104 -5.18 -10.72 -15.31
N PHE A 105 -5.76 -9.61 -15.75
CA PHE A 105 -6.80 -9.60 -16.78
C PHE A 105 -6.26 -10.06 -18.14
N ASP A 106 -5.05 -9.63 -18.50
CA ASP A 106 -4.43 -9.95 -19.79
C ASP A 106 -3.67 -11.30 -19.79
N SER A 107 -3.54 -11.96 -18.63
CA SER A 107 -2.77 -13.21 -18.53
C SER A 107 -3.61 -14.45 -18.90
N PRO A 108 -3.20 -15.25 -19.92
CA PRO A 108 -3.92 -16.47 -20.32
C PRO A 108 -3.80 -17.62 -19.29
N ALA A 109 -3.05 -17.44 -18.21
CA ALA A 109 -2.94 -18.40 -17.10
C ALA A 109 -4.05 -18.25 -16.04
N GLY A 110 -4.90 -17.22 -16.15
CA GLY A 110 -6.00 -16.94 -15.22
C GLY A 110 -7.28 -17.74 -15.50
N VAL A 111 -7.20 -19.08 -15.44
CA VAL A 111 -8.41 -19.88 -15.22
C VAL A 111 -8.65 -19.93 -13.71
N TYR A 112 -9.91 -19.71 -13.29
CA TYR A 112 -10.47 -19.67 -11.91
C TYR A 112 -10.00 -18.43 -11.09
N SER A 113 -10.76 -17.37 -10.85
CA SER A 113 -12.18 -17.25 -10.49
C SER A 113 -12.70 -15.88 -10.96
N ALA A 114 -13.29 -15.84 -12.16
CA ALA A 114 -14.35 -14.90 -12.46
C ALA A 114 -15.65 -15.47 -11.87
N ASP A 115 -15.73 -15.57 -10.55
CA ASP A 115 -17.04 -15.64 -9.91
C ASP A 115 -17.68 -14.27 -10.10
N LEU A 116 -18.48 -14.22 -11.16
CA LEU A 116 -19.71 -13.47 -11.25
C LEU A 116 -20.37 -13.33 -9.86
N HIS A 117 -19.98 -12.31 -9.09
CA HIS A 117 -20.97 -11.49 -8.44
C HIS A 117 -21.22 -10.30 -9.34
N LEU A 118 -21.96 -10.60 -10.41
CA LEU A 118 -22.99 -9.69 -10.88
C LEU A 118 -23.81 -9.31 -9.64
N ILE A 119 -23.50 -8.17 -9.05
CA ILE A 119 -24.48 -7.43 -8.27
C ILE A 119 -25.55 -7.09 -9.30
N ASN A 120 -26.61 -7.89 -9.32
CA ASN A 120 -27.86 -7.54 -9.96
C ASN A 120 -28.27 -6.16 -9.44
N LEU A 121 -28.03 -5.13 -10.24
CA LEU A 121 -28.85 -3.95 -10.26
C LEU A 121 -30.16 -4.37 -10.93
N GLY A 122 -31.18 -4.59 -10.10
CA GLY A 122 -32.56 -4.93 -10.46
C GLY A 122 -33.40 -5.03 -9.20
#